data_AF-A0A537EUF6-F1
#
_entry.id   AF-A0A537EUF6-F1
#
_cell.length_a   1.000
_cell.length_b   1.000
_cell.length_c   1.000
_cell.angle_alpha   90.00
_cell.angle_beta   90.00
_cell.angle_gamma   90.00
#
_symmetry.space_group_name_H-M   'P 1'
#
loop_
_entity.id
_entity.type
_entity.pdbx_description
1 polymer ?
#
loop_
_entity_poly.entity_id
_entity_poly.type
_entity_poly.pdbx_seq_one_letter_code
_entity_poly.pdbx_strand_id
1 'polypeptide(L)'
;MATYHRLSKNVLGYYRLGAISTASRILKNYRRAKRKNSRTRFPHARRLMLTTCYGFKIQDEFLRLPVEPYRYTYIRLNSHTLKVLSGMKARSVTLTRYSFTISYAKEVVQANPEGYIGIDRNLDNVTKEDS
;
A
#
# COMPACT_ATOMS: atom_id res chain seq x y z
N MET A 1 -15.54 -16.28 -16.01
CA MET A 1 -14.93 -16.51 -14.67
C MET A 1 -13.41 -16.56 -14.85
N ALA A 2 -12.69 -15.92 -13.94
CA ALA A 2 -11.39 -15.28 -14.19
C ALA A 2 -10.19 -16.22 -14.43
N THR A 3 -9.22 -15.66 -15.16
CA THR A 3 -7.89 -16.15 -15.52
C THR A 3 -6.98 -16.41 -14.29
N TYR A 4 -7.42 -17.23 -13.33
CA TYR A 4 -6.61 -17.62 -12.17
C TYR A 4 -5.60 -18.73 -12.47
N HIS A 5 -5.84 -19.54 -13.53
CA HIS A 5 -4.97 -20.66 -13.89
C HIS A 5 -3.54 -20.23 -14.30
N ARG A 6 -3.35 -18.96 -14.69
CA ARG A 6 -2.05 -18.41 -15.10
C ARG A 6 -1.19 -17.88 -13.95
N LEU A 7 -1.76 -17.73 -12.74
CA LEU A 7 -0.96 -17.49 -11.54
C LEU A 7 -0.32 -18.84 -11.16
N SER A 8 0.81 -19.14 -11.82
CA SER A 8 1.46 -20.45 -11.83
C SER A 8 1.65 -21.03 -10.42
N LYS A 9 1.62 -22.37 -10.31
CA LYS A 9 1.95 -23.12 -9.08
C LYS A 9 3.28 -22.69 -8.44
N ASN A 10 4.18 -22.10 -9.23
CA ASN A 10 5.54 -21.73 -8.83
C ASN A 10 5.63 -20.34 -8.16
N VAL A 11 4.58 -19.52 -8.21
CA VAL A 11 4.54 -18.21 -7.52
C VAL A 11 4.14 -18.39 -6.06
N LEU A 12 4.93 -17.84 -5.13
CA LEU A 12 4.60 -17.84 -3.69
C LEU A 12 3.23 -17.20 -3.41
N GLY A 13 2.47 -17.81 -2.48
CA GLY A 13 1.09 -17.40 -2.17
C GLY A 13 0.95 -15.92 -1.79
N TYR A 14 1.94 -15.37 -1.07
CA TYR A 14 2.00 -13.95 -0.68
C TYR A 14 1.86 -13.01 -1.88
N TYR A 15 2.56 -13.31 -2.98
CA TYR A 15 2.55 -12.49 -4.18
C TYR A 15 1.29 -12.67 -5.01
N ARG A 16 0.70 -13.88 -4.99
CA ARG A 16 -0.61 -14.11 -5.63
C ARG A 16 -1.68 -13.25 -4.98
N LEU A 17 -1.73 -13.20 -3.65
CA LEU A 17 -2.68 -12.37 -2.91
C LEU A 17 -2.50 -10.89 -3.23
N GLY A 18 -1.25 -10.40 -3.25
CA GLY A 18 -0.92 -9.02 -3.64
C GLY A 18 -1.35 -8.68 -5.07
N ALA A 19 -1.12 -9.59 -6.02
CA ALA A 19 -1.53 -9.43 -7.41
C ALA A 19 -3.05 -9.40 -7.57
N ILE A 20 -3.77 -10.32 -6.91
CA ILE A 20 -5.24 -10.38 -6.93
C ILE A 20 -5.85 -9.11 -6.34
N SER A 21 -5.33 -8.64 -5.20
CA SER A 21 -5.78 -7.40 -4.56
C SER A 21 -5.57 -6.19 -5.47
N THR A 22 -4.39 -6.11 -6.11
CA THR A 22 -4.07 -5.05 -7.06
C THR A 22 -4.98 -5.07 -8.29
N ALA A 23 -5.19 -6.24 -8.90
CA ALA A 23 -6.07 -6.41 -10.05
C ALA A 23 -7.53 -6.04 -9.69
N SER A 24 -7.99 -6.47 -8.52
CA SER A 24 -9.33 -6.13 -8.01
C SER A 24 -9.51 -4.62 -7.86
N ARG A 25 -8.49 -3.92 -7.33
CA ARG A 25 -8.50 -2.45 -7.24
C ARG A 25 -8.57 -1.78 -8.61
N ILE A 26 -7.77 -2.24 -9.57
CA ILE A 26 -7.76 -1.72 -10.95
C ILE A 26 -9.16 -1.88 -11.58
N LEU A 27 -9.76 -3.07 -11.46
CA LEU A 27 -11.10 -3.35 -12.01
C LEU A 27 -12.19 -2.53 -11.31
N LYS A 28 -12.11 -2.36 -9.98
CA LYS A 28 -13.04 -1.51 -9.21
C LYS A 28 -12.98 -0.06 -9.69
N ASN A 29 -11.78 0.48 -9.88
CA ASN A 29 -11.59 1.84 -10.39
C ASN A 29 -12.09 1.99 -11.82
N TYR A 30 -11.81 1.02 -12.69
CA TYR A 30 -12.34 1.01 -14.05
C TYR A 30 -13.87 1.00 -14.08
N ARG A 31 -14.53 0.15 -13.28
CA ARG A 31 -16.00 0.13 -13.19
C ARG A 31 -16.56 1.48 -12.73
N ARG A 32 -15.91 2.14 -11.77
CA ARG A 32 -16.29 3.49 -11.32
C ARG A 32 -16.13 4.52 -12.43
N ALA A 33 -15.02 4.49 -13.16
CA ALA A 33 -14.75 5.41 -14.27
C ALA A 33 -15.72 5.17 -15.45
N LYS A 34 -15.98 3.91 -15.82
CA LYS A 34 -16.90 3.55 -16.91
C LYS A 34 -18.32 4.05 -16.68
N ARG A 35 -18.80 4.08 -15.43
CA ARG A 35 -20.10 4.67 -15.08
C ARG A 35 -20.17 6.18 -15.35
N LYS A 36 -19.05 6.89 -15.22
CA LYS A 36 -18.96 8.34 -15.50
C LYS A 36 -18.71 8.63 -16.99
N ASN A 37 -17.99 7.75 -17.67
CA ASN A 37 -17.68 7.88 -19.09
C ASN A 37 -17.69 6.51 -19.78
N SER A 38 -18.66 6.29 -20.67
CA SER A 38 -18.84 5.04 -21.42
C SER A 38 -17.66 4.69 -22.34
N ARG A 39 -16.86 5.68 -22.77
CA ARG A 39 -15.67 5.52 -23.61
C ARG A 39 -14.41 5.14 -22.84
N THR A 40 -14.50 4.90 -21.53
CA THR A 40 -13.36 4.48 -20.71
C THR A 40 -12.77 3.17 -21.24
N ARG A 41 -11.48 3.18 -21.57
CA ARG A 41 -10.77 1.98 -22.07
C ARG A 41 -10.60 0.92 -20.99
N PHE A 42 -10.60 -0.35 -21.39
CA PHE A 42 -10.34 -1.46 -20.49
C PHE A 42 -8.93 -1.33 -19.87
N PRO A 43 -8.77 -1.59 -18.56
CA PRO A 43 -7.50 -1.39 -17.90
C PRO A 43 -6.53 -2.53 -18.22
N HIS A 44 -5.25 -2.18 -18.33
CA HIS A 44 -4.16 -3.14 -18.48
C HIS A 44 -3.03 -2.80 -17.51
N ALA A 45 -2.31 -3.82 -17.03
CA ALA A 45 -1.13 -3.63 -16.19
C ALA A 45 0.01 -3.06 -17.05
N ARG A 46 0.25 -1.74 -16.95
CA ARG A 46 1.28 -1.04 -17.74
C ARG A 46 2.67 -1.03 -17.11
N ARG A 47 2.79 -1.32 -15.82
CA ARG A 47 4.04 -1.24 -15.05
C ARG A 47 4.25 -2.53 -14.28
N LEU A 48 5.49 -3.01 -14.28
CA LEU A 48 5.93 -4.08 -13.39
C LEU A 48 5.92 -3.54 -11.97
N MET A 49 5.12 -4.18 -11.12
CA MET A 49 4.95 -3.81 -9.72
C MET A 49 4.69 -5.06 -8.88
N LEU A 50 5.40 -5.15 -7.76
CA LEU A 50 5.21 -6.17 -6.75
C LEU A 50 4.77 -5.49 -5.46
N THR A 51 3.54 -5.73 -5.04
CA THR A 51 3.04 -5.28 -3.73
C THR A 51 2.76 -6.49 -2.86
N THR A 52 3.28 -6.52 -1.64
CA THR A 52 2.95 -7.56 -0.66
C THR A 52 2.78 -6.96 0.74
N CYS A 53 1.78 -7.43 1.47
CA CYS A 53 1.59 -7.20 2.90
C CYS A 53 2.02 -8.42 3.74
N TYR A 54 2.54 -9.46 3.10
CA TYR A 54 2.92 -10.72 3.74
C TYR A 54 4.31 -11.19 3.28
N GLY A 55 4.90 -12.09 4.06
CA GLY A 55 6.11 -12.82 3.68
C GLY A 55 7.41 -12.01 3.72
N PHE A 56 7.36 -10.70 3.96
CA PHE A 56 8.55 -9.85 4.09
C PHE A 56 8.94 -9.68 5.56
N LYS A 57 10.23 -9.42 5.81
CA LYS A 57 10.74 -9.02 7.14
C LYS A 57 11.76 -7.89 6.99
N ILE A 58 11.82 -7.00 7.97
CA ILE A 58 12.91 -6.03 8.10
C ILE A 58 13.78 -6.52 9.26
N GLN A 59 15.04 -6.82 8.99
CA GLN A 59 15.99 -7.38 9.96
C GLN A 59 17.40 -6.94 9.58
N ASP A 60 18.22 -6.55 10.57
CA ASP A 60 19.65 -6.24 10.41
C ASP A 60 19.93 -5.25 9.27
N GLU A 61 19.15 -4.17 9.15
CA GLU A 61 19.19 -3.17 8.07
C GLU A 61 18.61 -3.61 6.71
N PHE A 62 18.21 -4.87 6.55
CA PHE A 62 17.71 -5.40 5.28
C PHE A 62 16.20 -5.60 5.28
N LEU A 63 15.57 -5.27 4.15
CA LEU A 63 14.32 -5.87 3.77
C LEU A 63 14.60 -7.24 3.16
N ARG A 64 14.08 -8.30 3.80
CA ARG A 64 14.09 -9.67 3.33
C ARG A 64 12.80 -10.01 2.59
N LEU A 65 12.92 -10.44 1.34
CA LEU A 65 11.80 -10.88 0.49
C LEU A 65 12.02 -12.33 0.03
N PRO A 66 11.00 -13.20 0.09
CA PRO A 66 11.11 -14.57 -0.37
C PRO A 66 11.03 -14.61 -1.89
N VAL A 67 11.93 -15.31 -2.54
CA VAL A 67 11.90 -15.52 -4.00
C VAL A 67 11.33 -16.89 -4.32
N GLU A 68 11.72 -17.88 -3.52
CA GLU A 68 11.25 -19.27 -3.55
C GLU A 68 11.11 -19.78 -2.10
N PRO A 69 10.54 -20.97 -1.86
CA PRO A 69 10.53 -21.57 -0.54
C PRO A 69 11.95 -21.59 0.05
N TYR A 70 12.11 -21.01 1.25
CA TYR A 70 13.38 -20.90 1.98
C TYR A 70 14.52 -20.11 1.29
N ARG A 71 14.27 -19.49 0.12
CA ARG A 71 15.25 -18.63 -0.57
C ARG A 71 14.78 -17.18 -0.55
N TYR A 72 15.69 -16.29 -0.15
CA TYR A 72 15.39 -14.89 0.06
C TYR A 72 16.34 -13.99 -0.72
N THR A 73 15.83 -12.83 -1.12
CA THR A 73 16.63 -11.68 -1.53
C THR A 73 16.61 -10.63 -0.43
N TYR A 74 17.69 -9.86 -0.35
CA TYR A 74 17.91 -8.85 0.67
C TYR A 74 18.15 -7.50 0.00
N ILE A 75 17.38 -6.51 0.40
CA ILE A 75 17.50 -5.14 -0.06
C ILE A 75 17.94 -4.31 1.12
N ARG A 76 19.13 -3.72 1.03
CA ARG A 76 19.66 -2.85 2.09
C ARG A 76 18.83 -1.58 2.19
N LEU A 77 18.39 -1.24 3.39
CA LEU A 77 17.72 0.01 3.69
C LEU A 77 18.75 1.08 4.05
N ASN A 78 18.51 2.32 3.63
CA ASN A 78 19.40 3.43 4.02
C ASN A 78 19.10 3.89 5.45
N SER A 79 20.04 4.63 6.05
CA SER A 79 19.94 5.11 7.44
C SER A 79 18.71 5.96 7.69
N HIS A 80 18.28 6.76 6.70
CA HIS A 80 17.06 7.56 6.81
C HIS A 80 15.81 6.67 6.95
N THR A 81 15.66 5.65 6.10
CA THR A 81 14.55 4.70 6.17
C THR A 81 14.54 3.92 7.49
N LEU A 82 15.71 3.48 7.96
CA LEU A 82 15.81 2.79 9.25
C LEU A 82 15.39 3.69 10.41
N LYS A 83 15.82 4.96 10.41
CA LYS A 83 15.41 5.94 11.42
C LYS A 83 13.90 6.17 11.43
N VAL A 84 13.28 6.28 10.24
CA VAL A 84 11.83 6.47 10.10
C VAL A 84 11.04 5.24 10.57
N LEU A 85 11.56 4.04 10.33
CA LEU A 85 10.90 2.79 10.71
C LEU A 85 11.17 2.38 12.17
N SER A 86 12.09 3.04 12.86
CA SER A 86 12.37 2.78 14.28
C SER A 86 11.11 2.97 15.12
N GLY A 87 10.69 1.92 15.81
CA GLY A 87 9.45 1.90 16.61
C GLY A 87 8.15 1.84 15.79
N MET A 88 8.22 1.67 14.47
CA MET A 88 7.04 1.58 13.59
C MET A 88 6.83 0.17 13.06
N LYS A 89 5.56 -0.22 12.87
CA LYS A 89 5.22 -1.52 12.28
C LYS A 89 5.01 -1.39 10.77
N ALA A 90 5.92 -1.95 9.98
CA ALA A 90 5.74 -2.08 8.54
C ALA A 90 4.52 -2.96 8.22
N ARG A 91 3.69 -2.52 7.26
CA ARG A 91 2.41 -3.12 6.88
C ARG A 91 2.43 -3.71 5.48
N SER A 92 3.15 -3.08 4.57
CA SER A 92 3.31 -3.56 3.22
C SER A 92 4.53 -2.94 2.56
N VAL A 93 5.00 -3.62 1.52
CA VAL A 93 6.06 -3.13 0.66
C VAL A 93 5.60 -3.15 -0.79
N THR A 94 6.02 -2.17 -1.56
CA THR A 94 5.79 -2.09 -3.00
C THR A 94 7.11 -1.84 -3.70
N LEU A 95 7.44 -2.71 -4.65
CA LEU A 95 8.59 -2.60 -5.52
C LEU A 95 8.11 -2.32 -6.94
N THR A 96 8.72 -1.33 -7.57
CA THR A 96 8.63 -1.09 -9.01
C THR A 96 10.04 -1.15 -9.59
N ARG A 97 10.17 -1.00 -10.92
CA ARG A 97 11.48 -0.93 -11.57
C ARG A 97 12.36 0.22 -11.04
N TYR A 98 11.76 1.29 -10.53
CA TYR A 98 12.48 2.54 -10.20
C TYR A 98 12.29 2.99 -8.75
N SER A 99 11.38 2.36 -8.01
CA SER A 99 11.05 2.80 -6.66
C SER A 99 10.76 1.63 -5.74
N PHE A 100 11.05 1.89 -4.48
CA PHE A 100 10.75 1.02 -3.37
C PHE A 100 10.00 1.83 -2.31
N THR A 101 8.86 1.33 -1.87
CA THR A 101 7.98 2.02 -0.92
C THR A 101 7.58 1.07 0.21
N ILE A 102 7.67 1.56 1.44
CA ILE A 102 7.22 0.85 2.64
C ILE A 102 6.05 1.63 3.24
N SER A 103 4.92 0.96 3.45
CA SER A 103 3.82 1.50 4.25
C SER A 103 3.99 1.02 5.70
N TYR A 104 3.87 1.91 6.66
CA TYR A 104 3.98 1.59 8.09
C TYR A 104 2.84 2.26 8.87
N ALA A 105 2.52 1.71 10.03
CA ALA A 105 1.56 2.28 10.96
C ALA A 105 2.29 2.95 12.12
N LYS A 106 1.84 4.15 12.47
CA LYS A 106 2.21 4.86 13.70
C LYS A 106 1.01 4.80 14.64
N GLU A 107 1.18 4.20 15.81
CA GLU A 107 0.20 4.35 16.88
C GLU A 107 0.35 5.78 17.42
N VAL A 108 -0.71 6.56 17.30
CA VAL A 108 -0.78 7.91 17.88
C VAL A 108 -1.51 7.73 19.20
N VAL A 109 -0.81 8.00 20.31
CA VAL A 109 -1.44 8.07 21.62
C VAL A 109 -2.50 9.15 21.56
N GLN A 110 -3.73 8.80 21.91
CA GLN A 110 -4.84 9.74 21.93
C GLN A 110 -4.54 10.81 22.97
N ALA A 111 -4.25 12.03 22.52
CA ALA A 111 -4.17 13.16 23.43
C ALA A 111 -5.59 13.46 23.92
N ASN A 112 -5.78 13.54 25.24
CA ASN A 112 -7.03 14.08 25.78
C ASN A 112 -7.08 15.56 25.39
N PRO A 113 -8.03 15.99 24.56
CA PRO A 113 -8.16 17.40 24.25
C PRO A 113 -8.64 18.15 25.50
N GLU A 114 -7.95 19.22 25.89
CA GLU A 114 -8.35 20.08 27.01
C GLU A 114 -9.56 20.98 26.68
N GLY A 115 -10.14 20.85 25.48
CA GLY A 115 -11.31 21.61 25.05
C GLY A 115 -11.90 21.11 23.74
N TYR A 116 -13.17 21.44 23.50
CA TYR A 116 -13.89 21.13 22.27
C TYR A 116 -13.83 22.34 21.33
N ILE A 117 -13.17 22.21 20.18
CA ILE A 117 -13.27 23.19 19.09
C ILE A 117 -14.22 22.59 18.04
N GLY A 118 -15.41 23.17 17.92
CA GLY A 118 -16.34 22.86 16.84
C GLY A 118 -15.85 23.50 15.55
N ILE A 119 -15.25 22.72 14.65
CA ILE A 119 -14.90 23.19 13.30
C ILE A 119 -16.02 22.76 12.36
N ASP A 120 -16.96 23.66 12.09
CA ASP A 120 -17.90 23.51 10.98
C ASP A 120 -17.16 23.77 9.67
N ARG A 121 -17.21 22.81 8.74
CA ARG A 121 -16.59 22.94 7.41
C ARG A 121 -17.69 23.01 6.36
N ASN A 122 -18.35 24.17 6.30
CA ASN A 122 -19.13 24.53 5.12
C ASN A 122 -18.16 25.06 4.06
N LEU A 123 -18.35 24.59 2.83
CA LEU A 123 -17.41 24.73 1.72
C LEU A 123 -17.11 26.18 1.29
N ASP A 124 -17.78 27.18 1.87
CA ASP A 124 -17.72 28.56 1.37
C ASP A 124 -17.52 29.67 2.41
N ASN A 125 -17.33 29.44 3.72
CA ASN A 125 -16.88 30.50 4.65
C ASN A 125 -16.36 29.92 5.98
N VAL A 126 -15.14 30.29 6.39
CA VAL A 126 -14.63 30.08 7.75
C VAL A 126 -14.84 31.38 8.52
N THR A 127 -15.87 31.44 9.35
CA THR A 127 -16.02 32.47 10.39
C THR A 127 -15.70 31.83 11.74
N LYS A 128 -14.78 32.43 12.48
CA LYS A 128 -14.55 32.12 13.89
C LYS A 128 -15.41 33.09 14.70
N GLU A 129 -16.34 32.55 15.48
CA GLU A 129 -16.94 33.29 16.59
C GLU A 129 -16.37 32.71 17.89
N ASP A 130 -15.72 33.57 18.67
CA ASP A 130 -15.31 33.29 20.04
C ASP A 130 -16.48 33.69 20.96
N SER A 131 -16.91 32.79 21.85
CA SER A 131 -17.82 33.08 22.97
C SER A 131 -17.06 32.98 24.29
#